data_AF-A0A9E4XWI4-F1
#
_entry.id   AF-A0A9E4XWI4-F1
#
_cell.length_a   1.000
_cell.length_b   1.000
_cell.length_c   1.000
_cell.angle_alpha   90.00
_cell.angle_beta   90.00
_cell.angle_gamma   90.00
#
_symmetry.space_group_name_H-M   'P 1'
#
loop_
_entity.id
_entity.type
_entity.pdbx_description
1 polymer ?
#
loop_
_entity_poly.entity_id
_entity_poly.type
_entity_poly.pdbx_seq_one_letter_code
_entity_poly.pdbx_strand_id
1 'polypeptide(L)'
;MRICSFLPSATEIVYQLGLDGQLHGVTFECDYPADAKNKPIVVRSVFDGTEPTSGEISQVIGERLKQGLGIYDIDQEVLAAAKPDLLLTQAICEV
;
A
#
# COMPACT_ATOMS: atom_id res chain seq x y z
N MET A 1 6.46 -3.76 18.45
CA MET A 1 6.39 -2.57 17.60
C MET A 1 5.16 -2.70 16.70
N ARG A 2 4.69 -1.59 16.14
CA ARG A 2 3.56 -1.56 15.21
C ARG A 2 4.05 -1.21 13.82
N ILE A 3 4.15 -2.21 12.95
CA ILE A 3 4.69 -2.08 11.61
C ILE A 3 3.55 -1.86 10.62
N CYS A 4 3.66 -0.86 9.75
CA CYS A 4 2.86 -0.78 8.53
C CYS A 4 3.76 -0.89 7.31
N SER A 5 3.36 -1.70 6.35
CA SER A 5 4.08 -1.94 5.10
C SER A 5 3.32 -1.34 3.93
N PHE A 6 4.00 -0.51 3.14
CA PHE A 6 3.43 0.20 2.00
C PHE A 6 3.81 -0.49 0.67
N LEU A 7 4.24 -1.75 0.74
CA LEU A 7 4.73 -2.52 -0.40
C LEU A 7 4.49 -4.02 -0.18
N PRO A 8 4.07 -4.80 -1.20
CA PRO A 8 3.86 -6.24 -1.06
C PRO A 8 5.13 -6.99 -0.61
N SER A 9 6.27 -6.74 -1.26
CA SER A 9 7.52 -7.44 -0.91
C SER A 9 8.00 -7.13 0.50
N ALA A 10 7.81 -5.90 1.01
CA ALA A 10 8.13 -5.59 2.40
C ALA A 10 7.20 -6.31 3.38
N THR A 11 5.92 -6.47 3.02
CA THR A 11 4.97 -7.30 3.78
C THR A 11 5.45 -8.74 3.84
N GLU A 12 5.83 -9.33 2.71
CA GLU A 12 6.36 -10.69 2.65
C GLU A 12 7.62 -10.87 3.50
N ILE A 13 8.54 -9.92 3.48
CA ILE A 13 9.74 -9.92 4.32
C ILE A 13 9.36 -9.93 5.82
N VAL A 14 8.40 -9.11 6.23
CA VAL A 14 7.92 -9.08 7.63
C VAL A 14 7.37 -10.44 8.05
N TYR A 15 6.61 -11.12 7.18
CA TYR A 15 6.14 -12.48 7.43
C TYR A 15 7.30 -13.49 7.52
N GLN A 16 8.27 -13.44 6.60
CA GLN A 16 9.43 -14.35 6.61
C GLN A 16 10.29 -14.20 7.87
N LEU A 17 10.33 -13.00 8.45
CA LEU A 17 11.03 -12.73 9.70
C LEU A 17 10.25 -13.17 10.96
N GLY A 18 9.04 -13.71 10.82
CA GLY A 18 8.19 -14.11 11.95
C GLY A 18 7.64 -12.90 12.74
N LEU A 19 7.45 -11.76 12.07
CA LEU A 19 6.99 -10.51 12.67
C LEU A 19 5.53 -10.18 12.30
N ASP A 20 4.77 -11.15 11.79
CA ASP A 20 3.39 -11.00 11.34
C ASP A 20 2.44 -10.51 12.44
N GLY A 21 2.68 -10.88 13.71
CA GLY A 21 1.93 -10.37 14.87
C GLY A 21 2.16 -8.88 15.13
N GLN A 22 3.20 -8.28 14.54
CA GLN A 22 3.54 -6.86 14.64
C GLN A 22 3.12 -6.07 13.39
N LEU A 23 2.56 -6.73 12.36
CA LEU A 23 2.09 -6.11 11.13
C LEU A 23 0.64 -5.64 11.29
N HIS A 24 0.45 -4.32 11.26
CA HIS A 24 -0.84 -3.65 11.51
C HIS A 24 -1.42 -2.92 10.30
N GLY A 25 -0.70 -2.86 9.18
CA GLY A 25 -1.23 -2.30 7.93
C GLY A 25 -0.43 -2.77 6.73
N VAL A 26 -1.13 -3.03 5.62
CA VAL A 26 -0.58 -3.50 4.34
C VAL A 26 -1.14 -2.70 3.16
N THR A 27 -0.64 -2.95 1.96
CA THR A 27 -1.25 -2.42 0.72
C THR A 27 -2.32 -3.37 0.18
N PHE A 28 -3.23 -2.85 -0.66
CA PHE A 28 -4.29 -3.61 -1.32
C PHE A 28 -3.79 -4.79 -2.18
N GLU A 29 -2.53 -4.74 -2.65
CA GLU A 29 -1.90 -5.80 -3.44
C GLU A 29 -1.28 -6.92 -2.60
N CYS A 30 -1.29 -6.81 -1.27
CA CYS A 30 -0.74 -7.85 -0.41
C CYS A 30 -1.62 -9.09 -0.42
N ASP A 31 -1.21 -10.11 -1.17
CA ASP A 31 -1.91 -11.38 -1.31
C ASP A 31 -1.14 -12.60 -0.78
N TYR A 32 0.13 -12.41 -0.40
CA TYR A 32 1.02 -13.45 0.12
C TYR A 32 1.73 -13.02 1.43
N PRO A 33 1.86 -13.94 2.41
CA PRO A 33 1.08 -15.18 2.52
C PRO A 33 -0.42 -14.87 2.61
N ALA A 34 -1.29 -15.87 2.45
CA ALA A 34 -2.75 -15.65 2.38
C ALA A 34 -3.30 -14.82 3.56
N ASP A 35 -2.70 -14.95 4.74
CA ASP A 35 -3.06 -14.19 5.95
C ASP A 35 -2.82 -12.68 5.83
N ALA A 36 -1.98 -12.22 4.90
CA ALA A 36 -1.76 -10.80 4.64
C ALA A 36 -3.04 -10.11 4.18
N LYS A 37 -3.95 -10.81 3.49
CA LYS A 37 -5.26 -10.30 3.07
C LYS A 37 -6.18 -9.96 4.23
N ASN A 38 -5.92 -10.50 5.41
CA ASN A 38 -6.70 -10.23 6.62
C ASN A 38 -6.19 -9.00 7.39
N LYS A 39 -5.10 -8.37 6.94
CA LYS A 39 -4.54 -7.18 7.55
C LYS A 39 -5.28 -5.92 7.07
N PRO A 40 -5.36 -4.86 7.90
CA PRO A 40 -5.92 -3.58 7.46
C PRO A 40 -5.17 -3.01 6.25
N ILE A 41 -5.91 -2.53 5.24
CA ILE A 41 -5.33 -1.92 4.05
C ILE A 41 -5.10 -0.43 4.32
N VAL A 42 -3.83 -0.02 4.36
CA VAL A 42 -3.39 1.38 4.57
C VAL A 42 -3.02 2.10 3.27
N VAL A 43 -2.72 1.36 2.21
CA VAL A 43 -2.44 1.91 0.88
C VAL A 43 -3.42 1.31 -0.12
N ARG A 44 -4.07 2.17 -0.91
CA ARG A 44 -5.04 1.79 -1.94
C ARG A 44 -4.63 2.33 -3.30
N SER A 45 -5.07 1.65 -4.35
CA SER A 45 -5.04 2.19 -5.71
C SER A 45 -6.07 3.31 -5.85
N VAL A 46 -5.76 4.32 -6.64
CA VAL A 46 -6.74 5.32 -7.09
C VAL A 46 -7.85 4.70 -7.96
N PHE A 47 -7.66 3.46 -8.40
CA PHE A 47 -8.60 2.66 -9.17
C PHE A 47 -9.27 1.56 -8.35
N ASP A 48 -9.10 1.54 -7.01
CA ASP A 48 -9.67 0.52 -6.15
C ASP A 48 -11.20 0.45 -6.30
N GLY A 49 -11.73 -0.75 -6.53
CA GLY A 49 -13.16 -0.98 -6.78
C GLY A 49 -13.67 -0.51 -8.16
N THR A 50 -12.78 -0.21 -9.12
CA THR A 50 -13.15 0.21 -10.48
C THR A 50 -12.48 -0.64 -11.56
N GLU A 51 -13.05 -0.66 -12.76
CA GLU A 51 -12.48 -1.32 -13.94
C GLU A 51 -12.29 -0.32 -15.08
N PRO A 52 -11.31 0.60 -14.97
CA PRO A 52 -11.11 1.65 -15.96
C PRO A 52 -10.51 1.08 -17.25
N THR A 53 -10.91 1.67 -18.38
CA THR A 53 -10.25 1.46 -19.67
C THR A 53 -8.84 2.06 -19.65
N SER A 54 -7.98 1.62 -20.58
CA SER A 54 -6.63 2.16 -20.74
C SER A 54 -6.62 3.69 -20.98
N GLY A 55 -7.64 4.22 -21.66
CA GLY A 55 -7.81 5.66 -21.87
C GLY A 55 -8.07 6.41 -20.56
N GLU A 56 -8.95 5.88 -19.73
CA GLU A 56 -9.27 6.44 -18.41
C GLU A 56 -8.07 6.34 -17.45
N ILE A 57 -7.35 5.22 -17.45
CA ILE A 57 -6.11 5.05 -16.68
C ILE A 57 -5.10 6.15 -17.05
N SER A 58 -4.85 6.32 -18.36
CA SER A 58 -3.89 7.31 -18.87
C SER A 58 -4.29 8.74 -18.48
N GLN A 59 -5.58 9.05 -18.56
CA GLN A 59 -6.10 10.36 -18.17
C GLN A 59 -5.89 10.62 -16.67
N VAL A 60 -6.33 9.70 -15.81
CA VAL A 60 -6.23 9.85 -14.35
C VAL A 60 -4.77 9.94 -13.90
N ILE A 61 -3.90 9.09 -14.41
CA ILE A 61 -2.46 9.14 -14.10
C ILE A 61 -1.87 10.48 -14.56
N GLY A 62 -2.19 10.92 -15.78
CA GLY A 62 -1.71 12.19 -16.33
C GLY A 62 -2.15 13.41 -15.52
N GLU A 63 -3.40 13.44 -15.04
CA GLU A 63 -3.92 14.49 -14.17
C GLU A 63 -3.23 14.51 -12.80
N ARG A 64 -3.03 13.34 -12.20
CA ARG A 64 -2.37 13.22 -10.89
C ARG A 64 -0.90 13.60 -10.93
N LEU A 65 -0.17 13.19 -11.97
CA LEU A 65 1.23 13.59 -12.16
C LEU A 65 1.37 15.11 -12.32
N LYS A 66 0.45 15.77 -13.05
CA LYS A 66 0.43 17.25 -13.15
C LYS A 66 0.21 17.94 -11.82
N GLN A 67 -0.49 17.28 -10.89
CA GLN A 67 -0.74 17.76 -9.53
C GLN A 67 0.37 17.35 -8.54
N GLY A 68 1.40 16.63 -8.99
CA GLY A 68 2.45 16.08 -8.12
C GLY A 68 1.98 14.96 -7.21
N LEU A 69 0.86 14.31 -7.54
CA LEU A 69 0.29 13.20 -6.79
C LEU A 69 0.76 11.85 -7.36
N GLY A 70 0.92 10.86 -6.48
CA GLY A 70 1.17 9.47 -6.86
C GLY A 70 -0.09 8.75 -7.31
N ILE A 71 0.07 7.51 -7.79
CA ILE A 71 -1.02 6.61 -8.24
C ILE A 71 -1.64 5.77 -7.11
N TYR A 72 -1.18 5.99 -5.89
CA TYR A 72 -1.67 5.34 -4.69
C TYR A 72 -2.09 6.39 -3.67
N ASP A 73 -3.14 6.08 -2.92
CA ASP A 73 -3.64 6.88 -1.82
C ASP A 73 -3.40 6.16 -0.49
N ILE A 74 -3.08 6.95 0.54
CA ILE A 74 -2.93 6.47 1.91
C ILE A 74 -4.27 6.66 2.61
N ASP A 75 -4.81 5.58 3.16
CA ASP A 75 -5.99 5.62 4.02
C ASP A 75 -5.59 6.19 5.39
N GLN A 76 -5.81 7.50 5.56
CA GLN A 76 -5.39 8.25 6.74
C GLN A 76 -6.09 7.75 8.01
N GLU A 77 -7.34 7.30 7.92
CA GLU A 77 -8.10 6.80 9.05
C GLU A 77 -7.54 5.46 9.51
N VAL A 78 -7.29 4.54 8.58
CA VAL A 78 -6.69 3.24 8.89
C VAL A 78 -5.26 3.41 9.40
N LEU A 79 -4.46 4.30 8.80
CA LEU A 79 -3.10 4.57 9.26
C LEU A 79 -3.08 5.16 10.68
N ALA A 80 -3.97 6.11 10.98
CA ALA A 80 -4.08 6.70 12.30
C ALA A 80 -4.54 5.68 13.35
N ALA A 81 -5.48 4.80 13.00
CA ALA A 81 -5.91 3.70 13.86
C ALA A 81 -4.79 2.65 14.08
N ALA A 82 -3.98 2.41 13.05
CA ALA A 82 -2.85 1.50 13.10
C ALA A 82 -1.74 1.99 14.03
N LYS A 83 -1.61 3.30 14.30
CA LYS A 83 -0.59 3.88 15.21
C LYS A 83 0.81 3.28 15.00
N PRO A 84 1.40 3.37 13.80
CA PRO A 84 2.65 2.70 13.49
C PRO A 84 3.84 3.32 14.24
N ASP A 85 4.74 2.46 14.73
CA ASP A 85 6.07 2.82 15.22
C ASP A 85 7.10 2.81 14.07
N LEU A 86 6.82 2.06 13.00
CA LEU A 86 7.69 1.85 11.84
C LEU A 86 6.86 1.78 10.55
N LEU A 87 7.25 2.56 9.56
CA LEU A 87 6.74 2.49 8.19
C LEU A 87 7.79 1.88 7.27
N LEU A 88 7.43 0.81 6.56
CA LEU A 88 8.24 0.23 5.49
C LEU A 88 7.74 0.77 4.15
N THR A 89 8.60 1.50 3.44
CA THR A 89 8.29 2.13 2.15
C THR A 89 9.45 1.94 1.18
N GLN A 90 9.21 2.22 -0.09
CA GLN A 90 10.23 2.24 -1.13
C GLN A 90 10.23 3.60 -1.83
N ALA A 91 11.42 4.06 -2.20
CA ALA A 91 11.55 5.12 -3.20
C ALA A 91 11.53 4.48 -4.59
N ILE A 92 11.07 5.24 -5.58
CA ILE A 92 11.25 4.86 -6.98
C ILE A 92 12.75 4.97 -7.26
N CYS A 93 13.38 3.90 -7.78
CA CYS A 93 14.74 4.01 -8.30
C CYS A 93 14.73 4.93 -9.53
N GLU A 94 15.66 5.87 -9.59
CA GLU A 94 15.97 6.56 -10.85
C GLU A 94 16.51 5.50 -11.83
N VAL A 95 15.85 5.34 -12.98
CA VAL A 95 16.25 4.41 -14.04
C VAL A 95 16.76 5.21 -15.24
#